data_AF-A0A0M3HJP9-F1
#
_entry.id   AF-A0A0M3HJP9-F1
#
_cell.length_a   1.000
_cell.length_b   1.000
_cell.length_c   1.000
_cell.angle_alpha   90.00
_cell.angle_beta   90.00
_cell.angle_gamma   90.00
#
_symmetry.space_group_name_H-M   'P 1'
#
loop_
_entity.id
_entity.type
_entity.pdbx_description
1 polymer ?
#
loop_
_entity_poly.entity_id
_entity_poly.type
_entity_poly.pdbx_seq_one_letter_code
_entity_poly.pdbx_strand_id
1 'polypeptide(L)'
;MGIGPAPAIRSVLKKTNMTLKDIDIIEVNEAFAPQTLAVQRELDIPDEKLNLNGGAIAVGHPLGASGARISAHLTHEMRFFSMIVAYIEEFFHRPF
;
A
#
# COMPACT_ATOMS: atom_id res chain seq x y z
N MET A 1 2.63 -4.29 -15.02
CA MET A 1 2.07 -3.87 -13.72
C MET A 1 1.04 -4.90 -13.30
N GLY A 2 1.13 -5.40 -12.07
CA GLY A 2 0.31 -6.53 -11.64
C GLY A 2 -0.21 -6.34 -10.22
N ILE A 3 -0.67 -7.43 -9.63
CA ILE A 3 -1.08 -7.48 -8.23
C ILE A 3 0.11 -7.72 -7.29
N GLY A 4 1.33 -7.32 -7.67
CA GLY A 4 2.56 -7.50 -6.88
C GLY A 4 2.49 -6.99 -5.43
N PRO A 5 1.73 -5.92 -5.12
CA PRO A 5 1.44 -5.55 -3.73
C PRO A 5 0.78 -6.64 -2.88
N ALA A 6 -0.13 -7.43 -3.45
CA ALA A 6 -0.87 -8.44 -2.70
C ALA A 6 0.03 -9.53 -2.05
N PRO A 7 0.89 -10.25 -2.80
CA PRO A 7 1.79 -11.23 -2.20
C PRO A 7 2.84 -10.59 -1.29
N ALA A 8 3.24 -9.35 -1.54
CA ALA A 8 4.20 -8.65 -0.68
C ALA A 8 3.60 -8.26 0.68
N ILE A 9 2.36 -7.75 0.70
CA ILE A 9 1.61 -7.48 1.93
C ILE A 9 1.41 -8.80 2.71
N ARG A 10 0.99 -9.89 2.05
CA ARG A 10 0.89 -11.21 2.70
C ARG A 10 2.23 -11.66 3.30
N SER A 11 3.33 -11.44 2.59
CA SER A 11 4.68 -11.76 3.05
C SER A 11 5.06 -10.97 4.30
N VAL A 12 4.76 -9.67 4.34
CA VAL A 12 5.05 -8.82 5.50
C VAL A 12 4.23 -9.23 6.72
N LEU A 13 2.92 -9.44 6.54
CA LEU A 13 2.00 -9.89 7.59
C LEU A 13 2.45 -11.23 8.19
N LYS A 14 2.87 -12.17 7.33
CA LYS A 14 3.42 -13.46 7.78
C LYS A 14 4.72 -13.30 8.58
N LYS A 15 5.62 -12.40 8.16
CA LYS A 15 6.90 -12.15 8.84
C LYS A 15 6.71 -11.46 10.20
N THR A 16 5.70 -10.61 10.32
CA THR A 16 5.39 -9.89 11.57
C THR A 16 4.42 -10.66 12.48
N ASN A 17 3.92 -11.82 12.05
CA ASN A 17 2.87 -12.59 12.73
C ASN A 17 1.60 -11.74 12.98
N MET A 18 1.24 -10.93 11.99
CA MET A 18 0.06 -10.06 12.03
C MET A 18 -0.95 -10.48 10.99
N THR A 19 -2.17 -9.96 11.12
CA THR A 19 -3.27 -10.11 10.19
C THR A 19 -3.73 -8.74 9.70
N LEU A 20 -4.52 -8.70 8.62
CA LEU A 20 -5.14 -7.45 8.14
C LEU A 20 -6.07 -6.80 9.17
N LYS A 21 -6.55 -7.56 10.16
CA LYS A 21 -7.37 -7.02 11.25
C LYS A 21 -6.56 -6.13 12.19
N ASP A 22 -5.27 -6.41 12.31
CA ASP A 22 -4.33 -5.69 13.18
C ASP A 22 -3.80 -4.39 12.53
N ILE A 23 -4.17 -4.12 11.26
CA ILE A 23 -3.72 -2.95 10.52
C ILE A 23 -4.85 -1.92 10.46
N ASP A 24 -4.58 -0.67 10.82
CA ASP A 24 -5.58 0.39 10.80
C ASP A 24 -5.68 1.01 9.39
N ILE A 25 -4.54 1.38 8.79
CA ILE A 25 -4.46 1.97 7.46
C ILE A 25 -3.53 1.16 6.56
N ILE A 26 -3.96 0.98 5.32
CA ILE A 26 -3.17 0.42 4.24
C ILE A 26 -3.04 1.46 3.14
N GLU A 27 -1.80 1.77 2.77
CA GLU A 27 -1.52 2.52 1.55
C GLU A 27 -0.94 1.62 0.46
N VAL A 28 -1.61 1.63 -0.68
CA VAL A 28 -1.13 1.01 -1.92
C VAL A 28 -0.95 2.11 -2.95
N ASN A 29 0.25 2.24 -3.50
CA ASN A 29 0.52 3.21 -4.56
C ASN A 29 -0.46 3.03 -5.74
N GLU A 30 -1.27 4.04 -6.01
CA GLU A 30 -2.27 4.04 -7.09
C GLU A 30 -1.63 4.39 -8.43
N ALA A 31 -0.84 3.48 -8.99
CA ALA A 31 -0.31 3.69 -10.34
C ALA A 31 -1.43 3.58 -11.39
N PHE A 32 -2.43 2.72 -11.18
CA PHE A 32 -3.69 2.70 -11.94
C PHE A 32 -4.86 2.19 -11.06
N ALA A 33 -6.05 2.79 -11.23
CA ALA A 33 -7.26 2.36 -10.52
C ALA A 33 -7.57 0.85 -10.60
N PRO A 34 -7.56 0.19 -11.78
CA PRO A 34 -7.83 -1.25 -11.86
C PRO A 34 -6.81 -2.11 -11.09
N GLN A 35 -5.55 -1.68 -11.00
CA GLN A 35 -4.54 -2.41 -10.23
C GLN A 35 -4.79 -2.28 -8.73
N THR A 36 -5.11 -1.09 -8.24
CA THR A 36 -5.46 -0.87 -6.82
C THR A 36 -6.67 -1.72 -6.43
N LEU A 37 -7.73 -1.70 -7.25
CA LEU A 37 -8.93 -2.52 -7.02
C LEU A 37 -8.64 -4.03 -7.06
N ALA A 38 -7.73 -4.48 -7.93
CA ALA A 38 -7.33 -5.88 -7.97
C ALA A 38 -6.59 -6.30 -6.69
N VAL A 39 -5.70 -5.46 -6.16
CA VAL A 39 -5.02 -5.71 -4.88
C VAL A 39 -6.00 -5.71 -3.72
N GLN A 40 -6.91 -4.75 -3.70
CA GLN A 40 -7.94 -4.64 -2.66
C GLN A 40 -8.78 -5.92 -2.58
N ARG A 41 -9.29 -6.40 -3.72
CA ARG A 41 -10.10 -7.62 -3.81
C ARG A 41 -9.32 -8.88 -3.45
N GLU A 42 -8.07 -8.99 -3.89
CA GLU A 42 -7.22 -10.16 -3.59
C GLU A 42 -6.92 -10.30 -2.09
N LEU A 43 -6.90 -9.18 -1.36
CA LEU A 43 -6.61 -9.14 0.07
C LEU A 43 -7.85 -8.95 0.95
N ASP A 44 -9.03 -8.76 0.38
CA ASP A 44 -10.25 -8.41 1.11
C ASP A 44 -10.04 -7.18 2.03
N ILE A 45 -9.36 -6.16 1.49
CA ILE A 45 -9.10 -4.91 2.24
C ILE A 45 -10.40 -4.08 2.29
N PRO A 46 -10.89 -3.73 3.50
CA PRO A 46 -12.05 -2.86 3.64
C PRO A 46 -11.80 -1.46 3.07
N ASP A 47 -12.84 -0.86 2.46
CA ASP A 47 -12.76 0.48 1.87
C ASP A 47 -12.30 1.52 2.89
N GLU A 48 -12.75 1.38 4.15
CA GLU A 48 -12.42 2.27 5.26
C GLU A 48 -10.97 2.15 5.77
N LYS A 49 -10.13 1.32 5.14
CA LYS A 49 -8.70 1.19 5.47
C LYS A 49 -7.77 1.54 4.32
N LEU A 50 -8.26 1.67 3.09
CA LEU A 50 -7.43 1.81 1.90
C LEU A 50 -7.31 3.28 1.46
N ASN A 51 -6.09 3.81 1.41
CA ASN A 51 -5.78 5.12 0.81
C ASN A 51 -6.70 6.27 1.28
N LEU A 52 -6.94 6.39 2.60
CA LEU A 52 -7.96 7.29 3.17
C LEU A 52 -7.81 8.77 2.82
N ASN A 53 -6.58 9.22 2.57
CA ASN A 53 -6.28 10.61 2.22
C ASN A 53 -6.01 10.80 0.72
N GLY A 54 -6.40 9.82 -0.10
CA GLY A 54 -6.16 9.78 -1.53
C GLY A 54 -4.75 9.29 -1.91
N GLY A 55 -4.65 8.67 -3.09
CA GLY A 55 -3.40 8.13 -3.59
C GLY A 55 -2.88 8.84 -4.84
N ALA A 56 -1.92 8.19 -5.50
CA ALA A 56 -1.16 8.72 -6.63
C ALA A 56 -2.01 9.19 -7.82
N ILE A 57 -3.25 8.71 -7.99
CA ILE A 57 -4.16 9.20 -9.03
C ILE A 57 -4.51 10.67 -8.78
N ALA A 58 -4.70 11.07 -7.51
CA ALA A 58 -5.06 12.43 -7.14
C ALA A 58 -3.82 13.30 -6.87
N VAL A 59 -2.84 12.80 -6.11
CA VAL A 59 -1.67 13.59 -5.67
C VAL A 59 -0.47 13.51 -6.59
N GLY A 60 -0.51 12.64 -7.60
CA GLY A 60 0.57 12.41 -8.54
C GLY A 60 1.57 11.34 -8.09
N HIS A 61 2.33 10.85 -9.06
CA HIS A 61 3.24 9.70 -8.91
C HIS A 61 4.66 10.02 -9.43
N PRO A 62 5.49 10.74 -8.64
CA PRO A 62 6.90 10.87 -8.96
C PRO A 62 7.58 9.52 -8.72
N LEU A 63 7.92 8.79 -9.80
CA LEU A 63 8.34 7.38 -9.76
C LEU A 63 9.35 7.06 -8.64
N GLY A 64 10.48 7.77 -8.58
CA GLY A 64 11.52 7.53 -7.57
C GLY A 64 11.26 8.13 -6.18
N ALA A 65 10.22 8.94 -6.02
CA ALA A 65 9.89 9.60 -4.74
C ALA A 65 8.59 9.09 -4.11
N SER A 66 7.82 8.28 -4.83
CA SER A 66 6.55 7.73 -4.34
C SER A 66 6.79 6.87 -3.10
N GLY A 67 7.88 6.08 -3.13
CA GLY A 67 8.62 5.51 -1.99
C GLY A 67 8.46 6.28 -0.67
N ALA A 68 9.19 7.39 -0.65
CA ALA A 68 9.28 8.29 0.49
C ALA A 68 7.95 9.00 0.77
N ARG A 69 7.19 9.40 -0.26
CA ARG A 69 5.90 10.10 -0.09
C ARG A 69 4.90 9.26 0.70
N ILE A 70 4.66 8.01 0.30
CA ILE A 70 3.73 7.10 0.98
C ILE A 70 4.18 6.89 2.43
N SER A 71 5.47 6.62 2.63
CA SER A 71 6.05 6.35 3.95
C SER A 71 5.95 7.58 4.88
N ALA A 72 6.23 8.77 4.36
CA ALA A 72 6.11 10.02 5.12
C ALA A 72 4.66 10.32 5.48
N HIS A 73 3.73 10.08 4.56
CA HIS A 73 2.29 10.23 4.83
C HIS A 73 1.85 9.29 5.94
N LEU A 74 2.14 8.00 5.84
CA LEU A 74 1.80 7.03 6.88
C LEU A 74 2.43 7.36 8.24
N THR A 75 3.68 7.84 8.25
CA THR A 75 4.34 8.31 9.50
C THR A 75 3.57 9.48 10.14
N HIS A 76 2.94 10.35 9.34
CA HIS A 76 2.07 11.39 9.85
C HIS A 76 0.78 10.82 10.44
N GLU A 77 0.18 9.85 9.76
CA GLU A 77 -1.06 9.17 10.19
C GLU A 77 -0.90 8.39 11.51
N MET A 78 0.33 8.02 11.90
CA MET A 78 0.60 7.40 13.20
C MET A 78 0.21 8.30 14.41
N ARG A 79 -0.08 9.58 14.18
CA ARG A 79 -0.65 10.48 15.21
C ARG A 79 -2.08 10.11 15.59
N PHE A 80 -2.79 9.44 14.67
CA PHE A 80 -4.20 9.08 14.80
C PHE A 80 -4.39 7.56 14.89
N PHE A 81 -3.47 6.80 14.29
CA PHE A 81 -3.54 5.34 14.18
C PHE A 81 -2.32 4.68 14.80
N SER A 82 -2.50 3.48 15.36
CA SER A 82 -1.41 2.79 16.06
C SER A 82 -0.63 1.88 15.12
N MET A 83 -1.24 1.41 14.01
CA MET A 83 -0.63 0.43 13.13
C MET A 83 -0.93 0.68 11.64
N ILE A 84 0.11 0.69 10.83
CA ILE A 84 0.06 1.13 9.43
C ILE A 84 0.88 0.22 8.52
N VAL A 85 0.41 -0.02 7.29
CA VAL A 85 1.16 -0.76 6.27
C VAL A 85 1.26 0.05 4.99
N ALA A 86 2.48 0.21 4.49
CA ALA A 86 2.77 0.79 3.19
C ALA A 86 3.17 -0.30 2.20
N TYR A 87 2.68 -0.24 0.98
CA TYR A 87 3.31 -0.94 -0.12
C TYR A 87 3.42 -0.09 -1.39
N ILE A 88 4.59 -0.25 -2.03
CA ILE A 88 4.99 0.50 -3.21
C ILE A 88 5.52 -0.52 -4.20
N GLU A 89 4.83 -0.64 -5.35
CA GLU A 89 5.37 -1.41 -6.46
C GLU A 89 6.38 -0.49 -7.19
N GLU A 90 7.67 -0.61 -6.87
CA GLU A 90 8.72 -0.02 -7.70
C GLU A 90 9.07 -0.97 -8.83
N PHE A 91 9.29 -0.42 -10.02
CA PHE A 91 9.93 -1.07 -11.16
C PHE A 91 11.38 -1.44 -10.79
N PHE A 92 11.58 -2.40 -9.89
CA PHE A 92 12.83 -3.14 -9.89
C PHE A 92 12.71 -4.16 -11.01
N HIS A 93 13.43 -3.88 -12.10
CA HIS A 93 14.00 -4.92 -12.95
C HIS A 93 14.68 -5.95 -12.05
N ARG A 94 13.94 -6.97 -11.61
CA ARG A 94 14.54 -8.28 -11.48
C ARG A 94 14.70 -8.76 -12.92
N PRO A 95 15.92 -8.86 -13.46
CA PRO A 95 16.09 -9.72 -14.62
C PRO A 95 15.63 -11.11 -14.18
N PHE A 96 14.91 -11.78 -15.08
CA PHE A 96 14.62 -13.20 -14.97
C PHE A 96 15.92 -14.00 -14.72
#